data_AF-A0A961HAU6-F1
#
_entry.id   AF-A0A961HAU6-F1
#
_cell.length_a   1.000
_cell.length_b   1.000
_cell.length_c   1.000
_cell.angle_alpha   90.00
_cell.angle_beta   90.00
_cell.angle_gamma   90.00
#
_symmetry.space_group_name_H-M   'P 1'
#
loop_
_entity.id
_entity.type
_entity.pdbx_description
1 polymer ?
#
loop_
_entity_poly.entity_id
_entity_poly.type
_entity_poly.pdbx_seq_one_letter_code
_entity_poly.pdbx_strand_id
1 'polypeptide(L)'
;MSERYEVSETPHGWRVFKTFGNGGSVGKPVRTRELAEAAMARLDLADAKRSAFSDARSRARNQCECAGECGDAHGTARWARIGGDASPGLGSIALQVIVVDRDADNLHPDNLRVVCQLCRQHYDAAAFGGAALFEISG
;
A
#
# COMPACT_ATOMS: atom_id res chain seq x y z
N MET A 1 -5.94 -14.74 -10.42
CA MET A 1 -7.32 -15.18 -10.13
C MET A 1 -7.89 -14.17 -9.16
N SER A 2 -8.82 -13.35 -9.62
CA SER A 2 -9.40 -12.27 -8.83
C SER A 2 -10.27 -12.84 -7.70
N GLU A 3 -9.96 -12.43 -6.48
CA GLU A 3 -10.86 -12.63 -5.34
C GLU A 3 -12.16 -11.88 -5.65
N ARG A 4 -13.32 -12.52 -5.49
CA ARG A 4 -14.63 -11.89 -5.71
C ARG A 4 -15.34 -11.72 -4.37
N TYR A 5 -15.84 -10.52 -4.12
CA TYR A 5 -16.70 -10.24 -2.98
C TYR A 5 -18.15 -10.21 -3.43
N GLU A 6 -19.04 -10.79 -2.62
CA GLU A 6 -20.47 -10.86 -2.90
C GLU A 6 -21.26 -10.57 -1.65
N VAL A 7 -22.34 -9.80 -1.79
CA VAL A 7 -23.31 -9.56 -0.71
C VAL A 7 -24.47 -10.52 -0.89
N SER A 8 -24.83 -11.24 0.17
CA SER A 8 -25.99 -12.14 0.16
C SER A 8 -26.75 -12.09 1.48
N GLU A 9 -28.08 -12.19 1.38
CA GLU A 9 -28.97 -12.34 2.51
C GLU A 9 -29.07 -13.81 2.91
N THR A 10 -28.86 -14.08 4.20
CA THR A 10 -28.96 -15.42 4.79
C THR A 10 -30.08 -15.44 5.84
N PRO A 11 -30.54 -16.62 6.29
CA PRO A 11 -31.51 -16.72 7.38
C PRO A 11 -31.07 -16.03 8.69
N HIS A 12 -29.78 -15.72 8.83
CA HIS A 12 -29.19 -15.05 9.99
C HIS A 12 -28.81 -13.58 9.71
N GLY A 13 -29.35 -12.99 8.64
CA GLY A 13 -29.09 -11.62 8.21
C GLY A 13 -28.11 -11.52 7.04
N TRP A 14 -27.63 -10.31 6.79
CA TRP A 14 -26.76 -9.97 5.67
C TRP A 14 -25.32 -10.43 5.91
N ARG A 15 -24.65 -10.89 4.85
CA ARG A 15 -23.25 -11.30 4.90
C ARG A 15 -22.50 -10.81 3.66
N VAL A 16 -21.21 -10.53 3.84
CA VAL A 16 -20.25 -10.33 2.74
C VAL A 16 -19.40 -11.59 2.61
N PHE A 17 -19.48 -12.25 1.47
CA PHE A 17 -18.72 -13.43 1.12
C PHE A 17 -17.48 -13.05 0.33
N LYS A 18 -16.33 -13.62 0.69
CA LYS A 18 -15.12 -13.62 -0.12
C LYS A 18 -14.97 -14.99 -0.75
N THR A 19 -14.92 -15.05 -2.07
CA THR A 19 -14.66 -16.28 -2.83
C THR A 19 -13.22 -16.34 -3.28
N PHE A 20 -12.55 -17.44 -2.94
CA PHE A 20 -11.16 -17.69 -3.27
C PHE A 20 -11.04 -18.45 -4.60
N GLY A 21 -9.86 -18.39 -5.23
CA GLY A 21 -9.60 -19.07 -6.50
C GLY A 21 -9.73 -20.60 -6.45
N ASN A 22 -9.71 -21.20 -5.26
CA ASN A 22 -9.91 -22.63 -5.05
C ASN A 22 -11.40 -23.03 -4.91
N GLY A 23 -12.34 -22.10 -5.11
CA GLY A 23 -13.78 -22.34 -4.98
C GLY A 23 -14.30 -22.28 -3.54
N GLY A 24 -13.43 -22.12 -2.54
CA GLY A 24 -13.85 -21.87 -1.16
C GLY A 24 -14.42 -20.47 -0.98
N SER A 25 -15.31 -20.28 -0.01
CA SER A 25 -15.81 -18.97 0.37
C SER A 25 -15.86 -18.77 1.89
N VAL A 26 -15.66 -17.53 2.33
CA VAL A 26 -15.78 -17.14 3.74
C VAL A 26 -16.70 -15.94 3.83
N GLY A 27 -17.77 -16.06 4.62
CA GLY A 27 -18.75 -15.00 4.83
C GLY A 27 -18.59 -14.31 6.18
N LYS A 28 -18.57 -12.97 6.22
CA LYS A 28 -18.65 -12.18 7.46
C LYS A 28 -20.04 -11.58 7.64
N PRO A 29 -20.68 -11.71 8.82
CA PRO A 29 -21.99 -11.14 9.08
C PRO A 29 -21.92 -9.62 9.19
N VAL A 30 -22.96 -8.95 8.70
CA VAL A 30 -23.17 -7.51 8.79
C VAL A 30 -24.64 -7.23 9.13
N ARG A 31 -24.88 -6.10 9.79
CA ARG A 31 -26.20 -5.80 10.37
C ARG A 31 -27.25 -5.41 9.33
N THR A 32 -26.83 -4.75 8.26
CA THR A 32 -27.74 -4.21 7.23
C THR A 32 -27.15 -4.44 5.85
N ARG A 33 -28.02 -4.41 4.83
CA ARG A 33 -27.61 -4.45 3.42
C ARG A 33 -26.62 -3.35 3.07
N GLU A 34 -26.91 -2.12 3.49
CA GLU A 34 -26.05 -0.95 3.24
C GLU A 34 -24.64 -1.14 3.81
N LEU A 35 -24.54 -1.68 5.04
CA LEU A 35 -23.24 -2.01 5.63
C LEU A 35 -22.53 -3.15 4.89
N ALA A 36 -23.27 -4.09 4.31
CA ALA A 36 -22.74 -5.15 3.46
C ALA A 36 -22.12 -4.59 2.19
N GLU A 37 -22.86 -3.74 1.49
CA GLU A 37 -22.44 -3.09 0.25
C GLU A 37 -21.23 -2.16 0.50
N ALA A 38 -21.26 -1.37 1.57
CA ALA A 38 -20.12 -0.53 1.96
C ALA A 38 -18.89 -1.36 2.36
N ALA A 39 -19.07 -2.50 3.01
CA ALA A 39 -17.96 -3.40 3.34
C ALA A 39 -17.38 -4.07 2.09
N MET A 40 -18.24 -4.50 1.15
CA MET A 40 -17.83 -5.03 -0.15
C MET A 40 -16.99 -4.00 -0.92
N ALA A 41 -17.48 -2.77 -1.07
CA ALA A 41 -16.76 -1.70 -1.77
C ALA A 41 -15.38 -1.40 -1.15
N ARG A 42 -15.26 -1.42 0.19
CA ARG A 42 -13.97 -1.26 0.88
C ARG A 42 -13.01 -2.42 0.60
N LEU A 43 -13.53 -3.64 0.51
CA LEU A 43 -12.73 -4.83 0.22
C LEU A 43 -12.26 -4.83 -1.24
N ASP A 44 -13.14 -4.49 -2.19
CA ASP A 44 -12.78 -4.32 -3.60
C ASP A 44 -11.68 -3.27 -3.77
N LEU A 45 -11.82 -2.11 -3.10
CA LEU A 45 -10.80 -1.06 -3.11
C LEU A 45 -9.48 -1.54 -2.48
N ALA A 46 -9.53 -2.27 -1.36
CA ALA A 46 -8.34 -2.82 -0.73
C ALA A 46 -7.62 -3.83 -1.65
N ASP A 47 -8.36 -4.63 -2.40
CA ASP A 47 -7.82 -5.61 -3.32
C ASP A 47 -7.20 -4.95 -4.56
N ALA A 48 -7.86 -3.93 -5.10
CA ALA A 48 -7.30 -3.08 -6.14
C ALA A 48 -5.99 -2.43 -5.68
N LYS A 49 -5.95 -1.90 -4.45
CA LYS A 49 -4.73 -1.35 -3.83
C LYS A 49 -3.63 -2.40 -3.70
N ARG A 50 -3.95 -3.61 -3.22
CA ARG A 50 -2.97 -4.71 -3.11
C ARG A 50 -2.39 -5.08 -4.48
N SER A 51 -3.23 -5.21 -5.51
CA SER A 51 -2.77 -5.53 -6.86
C SER A 51 -1.87 -4.44 -7.41
N ALA A 52 -2.32 -3.19 -7.38
CA ALA A 52 -1.56 -2.05 -7.90
C ALA A 52 -0.20 -1.90 -7.19
N PHE A 53 -0.16 -2.13 -5.87
CA PHE A 53 1.09 -2.08 -5.10
C PHE A 53 2.02 -3.25 -5.43
N SER A 54 1.48 -4.43 -5.73
CA SER A 54 2.27 -5.58 -6.21
C SER A 54 2.89 -5.29 -7.59
N ASP A 55 2.12 -4.70 -8.49
CA ASP A 55 2.57 -4.34 -9.83
C ASP A 55 3.66 -3.25 -9.78
N ALA A 56 3.48 -2.23 -8.93
CA ALA A 56 4.49 -1.20 -8.68
C ALA A 56 5.80 -1.81 -8.14
N ARG A 57 5.73 -2.73 -7.16
CA ARG A 57 6.92 -3.43 -6.65
C ARG A 57 7.63 -4.24 -7.72
N SER A 58 6.85 -4.93 -8.56
CA SER A 58 7.37 -5.72 -9.68
C SER A 58 8.06 -4.81 -10.71
N ARG A 59 7.45 -3.69 -11.07
CA ARG A 59 8.00 -2.64 -11.96
C ARG A 59 9.32 -2.06 -11.44
N ALA A 60 9.36 -1.80 -10.13
CA ALA A 60 10.53 -1.27 -9.45
C ALA A 60 11.62 -2.31 -9.21
N ARG A 61 11.34 -3.61 -9.43
CA ARG A 61 12.26 -4.74 -9.15
C ARG A 61 12.78 -4.71 -7.71
N ASN A 62 11.91 -4.37 -6.76
CA ASN A 62 12.29 -4.15 -5.35
C ASN A 62 13.44 -3.15 -5.19
N GLN A 63 13.45 -2.05 -5.94
CA GLN A 63 14.39 -0.93 -5.75
C GLN A 63 13.61 0.35 -5.43
N CYS A 64 14.27 1.28 -4.74
CA CYS A 64 13.72 2.61 -4.54
C CYS A 64 13.77 3.39 -5.86
N GLU A 65 12.67 4.05 -6.19
CA GLU A 65 12.48 4.83 -7.41
C GLU A 65 12.67 6.34 -7.19
N CYS A 66 13.21 6.75 -6.04
CA CYS A 66 13.51 8.15 -5.80
C CYS A 66 14.77 8.58 -6.55
N ALA A 67 14.88 9.86 -6.86
CA ALA A 67 16.04 10.47 -7.51
C ALA A 67 17.11 10.97 -6.50
N GLY A 68 17.09 10.48 -5.26
CA GLY A 68 17.94 10.97 -4.17
C GLY A 68 17.25 11.95 -3.21
N GLU A 69 15.93 12.08 -3.27
CA GLU A 69 15.13 12.98 -2.42
C GLU A 69 15.28 12.70 -0.90
N CYS A 70 15.71 11.50 -0.52
CA CYS A 70 15.98 11.12 0.88
C CYS A 70 17.42 11.38 1.35
N GLY A 71 18.27 11.98 0.52
CA GLY A 71 19.66 12.28 0.88
C GLY A 71 20.62 11.09 0.88
N ASP A 72 20.16 9.85 0.62
CA ASP A 72 21.06 8.70 0.40
C ASP A 72 21.66 8.76 -1.02
N ALA A 73 22.91 8.34 -1.15
CA ALA A 73 23.64 8.39 -2.42
C ALA A 73 23.04 7.39 -3.42
N HIS A 74 22.15 7.88 -4.27
CA HIS A 74 21.73 7.18 -5.47
C HIS A 74 22.83 7.45 -6.51
N GLY A 75 23.48 6.42 -7.01
CA GLY A 75 24.34 6.58 -8.18
C GLY A 75 23.55 7.18 -9.36
N THR A 76 24.20 7.43 -10.49
CA THR A 76 23.57 7.99 -11.71
C THR A 76 22.49 7.08 -12.36
N ALA A 77 22.05 6.03 -11.68
CA ALA A 77 21.06 5.04 -12.09
C ALA A 77 20.10 4.69 -10.93
N ARG A 78 19.19 3.72 -11.13
CA ARG A 78 18.28 3.20 -10.08
C ARG A 78 19.05 2.94 -8.77
N TRP A 79 18.37 3.12 -7.63
CA TRP A 79 18.99 2.88 -6.33
C TRP A 79 19.63 1.50 -6.28
N ALA A 80 20.93 1.45 -5.93
CA ALA A 80 21.74 0.24 -6.03
C ALA A 80 21.31 -0.86 -5.04
N ARG A 81 20.53 -0.50 -4.01
CA ARG A 81 20.12 -1.44 -2.97
C ARG A 81 18.74 -2.03 -3.26
N ILE A 82 18.58 -3.32 -2.98
CA ILE A 82 17.34 -4.07 -3.20
C ILE A 82 16.63 -4.25 -1.84
N GLY A 83 15.31 -4.14 -1.83
CA GLY A 83 14.49 -4.37 -0.64
C GLY A 83 14.69 -5.79 -0.09
N GLY A 84 14.86 -5.91 1.23
CA GLY A 84 15.17 -7.16 1.92
C GLY A 84 16.66 -7.39 2.18
N ASP A 85 17.56 -6.71 1.47
CA ASP A 85 19.00 -6.81 1.73
C ASP A 85 19.39 -6.06 3.01
N ALA A 86 20.38 -6.59 3.72
CA ALA A 86 20.99 -5.91 4.85
C ALA A 86 21.93 -4.81 4.34
N SER A 87 21.67 -3.57 4.73
CA SER A 87 22.54 -2.45 4.42
C SER A 87 23.35 -2.04 5.66
N PRO A 88 24.67 -1.84 5.55
CA PRO A 88 25.50 -1.40 6.68
C PRO A 88 24.92 -0.12 7.31
N GLY A 89 24.61 -0.18 8.61
CA GLY A 89 24.04 0.94 9.38
C GLY A 89 22.51 1.13 9.28
N LEU A 90 21.83 0.50 8.32
CA LEU A 90 20.38 0.67 8.10
C LEU A 90 19.56 -0.60 8.34
N GLY A 91 20.20 -1.76 8.52
CA GLY A 91 19.48 -3.04 8.69
C GLY A 91 18.81 -3.48 7.38
N SER A 92 17.72 -4.25 7.48
CA SER A 92 16.98 -4.71 6.30
C SER A 92 16.23 -3.55 5.65
N ILE A 93 16.39 -3.42 4.33
CA ILE A 93 15.73 -2.35 3.59
C ILE A 93 14.24 -2.67 3.42
N ALA A 94 13.40 -1.91 4.11
CA ALA A 94 11.95 -1.95 3.91
C ALA A 94 11.54 -0.99 2.78
N LEU A 95 10.94 -1.56 1.72
CA LEU A 95 10.34 -0.80 0.63
C LEU A 95 8.83 -0.68 0.79
N GLN A 96 8.33 0.52 0.53
CA GLN A 96 6.93 0.87 0.63
C GLN A 96 6.44 1.50 -0.67
N VAL A 97 5.15 1.41 -0.94
CA VAL A 97 4.52 2.09 -2.07
C VAL A 97 3.86 3.36 -1.55
N ILE A 98 4.11 4.48 -2.23
CA ILE A 98 3.44 5.76 -1.99
C ILE A 98 2.60 6.16 -3.19
N VAL A 99 1.58 6.98 -2.94
CA VAL A 99 0.72 7.57 -3.96
C VAL A 99 1.15 9.03 -4.15
N VAL A 100 1.69 9.39 -5.30
CA VAL A 100 2.47 10.63 -5.47
C VAL A 100 1.62 11.88 -5.21
N ASP A 101 0.40 11.91 -5.75
CA ASP A 101 -0.55 13.03 -5.59
C ASP A 101 -1.28 13.07 -4.24
N ARG A 102 -1.05 12.08 -3.35
CA ARG A 102 -1.73 11.90 -2.05
C ARG A 102 -3.24 11.60 -2.15
N ASP A 103 -3.78 11.39 -3.34
CA ASP A 103 -5.14 10.87 -3.52
C ASP A 103 -5.11 9.34 -3.43
N ALA A 104 -5.59 8.81 -2.30
CA ALA A 104 -5.56 7.37 -2.04
C ALA A 104 -6.36 6.53 -3.04
N ASP A 105 -7.21 7.13 -3.86
CA ASP A 105 -8.03 6.42 -4.85
C ASP A 105 -7.44 6.50 -6.27
N ASN A 106 -6.45 7.36 -6.51
CA ASN A 106 -5.71 7.40 -7.77
C ASN A 106 -4.60 6.33 -7.79
N LEU A 107 -4.98 5.11 -8.18
CA LEU A 107 -4.08 3.95 -8.26
C LEU A 107 -3.39 3.78 -9.62
N HIS A 108 -3.33 4.85 -10.44
CA HIS A 108 -2.66 4.78 -11.73
C HIS A 108 -1.17 4.40 -11.55
N PRO A 109 -0.60 3.50 -12.39
CA PRO A 109 0.78 3.03 -12.22
C PRO A 109 1.83 4.17 -12.14
N ASP A 110 1.61 5.26 -12.87
CA ASP A 110 2.50 6.44 -12.85
C ASP A 110 2.37 7.28 -11.57
N ASN A 111 1.24 7.16 -10.87
CA ASN A 111 1.01 7.80 -9.58
C ASN A 111 1.52 6.96 -8.41
N LEU A 112 2.02 5.74 -8.66
CA LEU A 112 2.56 4.85 -7.64
C LEU A 112 4.09 4.79 -7.74
N ARG A 113 4.76 5.09 -6.63
CA ARG A 113 6.22 4.97 -6.53
C ARG A 113 6.63 4.03 -5.40
N VAL A 114 7.64 3.21 -5.67
CA VAL A 114 8.29 2.39 -4.64
C VAL A 114 9.42 3.18 -4.01
N VAL A 115 9.38 3.31 -2.69
CA VAL A 115 10.29 4.15 -1.92
C VAL A 115 10.87 3.40 -0.72
N CYS A 116 12.08 3.75 -0.31
CA CYS A 116 12.66 3.25 0.94
C CYS A 116 12.01 3.91 2.15
N GLN A 117 12.24 3.35 3.35
CA GLN A 117 11.71 3.88 4.60
C GLN A 117 12.06 5.37 4.84
N LEU A 118 13.27 5.81 4.47
CA LEU A 118 13.66 7.22 4.60
C LEU A 118 12.86 8.12 3.67
N CYS A 119 12.75 7.76 2.39
CA CYS A 119 11.91 8.48 1.43
C CYS A 119 10.45 8.57 1.90
N ARG A 120 9.93 7.49 2.50
CA ARG A 120 8.59 7.51 3.07
C ARG A 120 8.48 8.56 4.18
N GLN A 121 9.42 8.58 5.11
CA GLN A 121 9.42 9.55 6.22
C GLN A 121 9.46 10.98 5.70
N HIS A 122 10.28 11.27 4.67
CA HIS A 122 10.30 12.57 4.00
C HIS A 122 8.95 12.91 3.34
N TYR A 123 8.36 11.96 2.62
CA TYR A 123 7.05 12.12 1.97
C TYR A 123 5.93 12.41 2.99
N ASP A 124 5.92 11.68 4.12
CA ASP A 124 4.96 11.83 5.20
C ASP A 124 5.18 13.18 5.93
N ALA A 125 6.43 13.55 6.23
CA ALA A 125 6.75 14.83 6.86
C ALA A 125 6.25 16.03 6.03
N ALA A 126 6.34 15.94 4.70
CA ALA A 126 5.80 16.95 3.80
C ALA A 126 4.26 16.98 3.76
N ALA A 127 3.57 15.95 4.26
CA ALA A 127 2.11 15.94 4.39
C ALA A 127 1.65 16.62 5.68
N PHE A 128 2.47 16.59 6.72
CA PHE A 128 2.17 17.18 8.02
C PHE A 128 2.47 18.68 8.15
N GLY A 129 2.90 19.36 7.08
CA GLY A 129 3.00 20.82 7.06
C GLY A 129 3.80 21.39 8.25
N GLY A 130 5.06 20.98 8.40
CA GLY A 130 6.05 21.72 9.18
C GLY A 130 5.70 22.03 10.64
N ALA A 131 5.78 21.02 11.51
CA ALA A 131 6.39 21.14 12.83
C ALA A 131 6.72 19.73 13.30
N ALA A 132 7.98 19.46 13.64
CA ALA A 132 8.28 18.30 14.46
C ALA A 132 7.44 18.44 15.75
N LEU A 133 6.58 17.47 16.05
CA LEU A 133 5.80 17.47 17.29
C LEU A 133 6.71 17.51 18.53
N PHE A 134 7.99 17.15 18.37
CA PHE A 134 9.02 17.21 19.39
C PHE A 134 10.35 17.66 18.75
N GLU A 135 10.86 18.82 19.16
CA GLU A 135 12.28 19.16 19.00
C GLU A 135 13.07 18.36 20.04
N ILE A 136 13.89 17.40 19.59
CA ILE A 136 14.87 16.77 20.49
C ILE A 136 16.09 17.69 20.50
N SER A 137 16.17 18.56 21.51
CA SER A 137 17.41 19.24 21.89
C SER A 137 18.25 18.30 22.75
N GLY A 138 19.47 18.00 22.32
CA GLY A 138 20.45 17.22 23.07
C GLY A 138 21.59 16.71 22.23
#